data_AF-A0A832XX44-F1
#
_entry.id   AF-A0A832XX44-F1
#
_cell.length_a   1.000
_cell.length_b   1.000
_cell.length_c   1.000
_cell.angle_alpha   90.00
_cell.angle_beta   90.00
_cell.angle_gamma   90.00
#
_symmetry.space_group_name_H-M   'P 1'
#
loop_
_entity.id
_entity.type
_entity.pdbx_description
1 polymer ?
#
loop_
_entity_poly.entity_id
_entity_poly.type
_entity_poly.pdbx_seq_one_letter_code
_entity_poly.pdbx_strand_id
1 'polypeptide(L)'
;MSAEEWLDAGQGNGNIHYAIPFKNLVCDGISEYDPMSEWPASCGTGPEDASYGQNWRHYTIIAPEYGSNDNHTGYLWTIDTTDPTKPFLVSKWRLPGQGMLANGSSHPQHYIPGGYIYSPHNGDVGPNGHAYWAHYHAGAWATDHGHAWDELVWENGYPEPDRGFKAITELADTHTVGYYLPSGPEWTDNASESMGYDMADCWASCMIPFDWGLQYDPRGFVYISEMVSGIYVVQFDEDYDPRYNYPALWQAEASDD
;
A
#
# COMPACT_ATOMS: atom_id res chain seq x y z
N MET A 1 -12.49 1.89 -17.64
CA MET A 1 -11.26 2.56 -18.11
C MET A 1 -11.27 2.63 -19.63
N SER A 2 -11.06 3.81 -20.22
CA SER A 2 -10.93 3.93 -21.68
C SER A 2 -9.50 3.58 -22.14
N ALA A 3 -9.29 3.41 -23.45
CA ALA A 3 -7.95 3.18 -24.00
C ALA A 3 -7.03 4.39 -23.78
N GLU A 4 -7.58 5.60 -23.86
CA GLU A 4 -6.86 6.86 -23.60
C GLU A 4 -6.39 6.93 -22.14
N GLU A 5 -7.26 6.55 -21.20
CA GLU A 5 -6.92 6.50 -19.78
C GLU A 5 -5.85 5.45 -19.48
N TRP A 6 -5.85 4.31 -20.18
CA TRP A 6 -4.84 3.26 -20.02
C TRP A 6 -3.46 3.66 -20.56
N LEU A 7 -3.41 4.49 -21.60
CA LEU A 7 -2.16 4.90 -22.24
C LEU A 7 -1.63 6.23 -21.68
N ASP A 8 -2.32 6.83 -20.71
CA ASP A 8 -1.88 8.06 -20.06
C ASP A 8 -0.82 7.75 -18.99
N ALA A 9 0.45 7.95 -19.35
CA ALA A 9 1.58 7.83 -18.42
C ALA A 9 1.45 8.78 -17.21
N GLY A 10 0.71 9.88 -17.35
CA GLY A 10 0.42 10.81 -16.27
C GLY A 10 -0.57 10.25 -15.24
N GLN A 11 -1.27 9.17 -15.53
CA GLN A 11 -2.15 8.45 -14.59
C GLN A 11 -1.46 7.21 -14.00
N GLY A 12 -0.12 7.21 -13.99
CA GLY A 12 0.68 6.09 -13.51
C GLY A 12 0.78 4.92 -14.47
N ASN A 13 0.29 5.02 -15.72
CA ASN A 13 0.40 3.92 -16.70
C ASN A 13 1.73 3.93 -17.47
N GLY A 14 2.82 4.31 -16.78
CA GLY A 14 4.17 4.43 -17.33
C GLY A 14 5.00 3.15 -17.20
N ASN A 15 6.32 3.32 -17.13
CA ASN A 15 7.23 2.21 -16.83
C ASN A 15 6.98 1.67 -15.42
N ILE A 16 7.44 0.45 -15.14
CA ILE A 16 7.35 -0.14 -13.80
C ILE A 16 8.68 0.11 -13.08
N HIS A 17 8.63 0.72 -11.90
CA HIS A 17 9.80 0.92 -11.04
C HIS A 17 10.00 -0.24 -10.08
N TYR A 18 8.92 -0.63 -9.38
CA TYR A 18 8.92 -1.77 -8.47
C TYR A 18 7.76 -2.73 -8.73
N ALA A 19 8.02 -4.00 -8.46
CA ALA A 19 7.03 -5.05 -8.38
C ALA A 19 7.30 -5.87 -7.12
N ILE A 20 6.33 -5.96 -6.22
CA ILE A 20 6.44 -6.69 -4.96
C ILE A 20 5.32 -7.74 -4.92
N PRO A 21 5.64 -9.01 -5.15
CA PRO A 21 4.66 -10.09 -5.02
C PRO A 21 4.35 -10.34 -3.55
N PHE A 22 3.08 -10.59 -3.24
CA PHE A 22 2.69 -11.18 -1.96
C PHE A 22 3.39 -12.53 -1.77
N LYS A 23 3.63 -12.90 -0.51
CA LYS A 23 4.32 -14.16 -0.17
C LYS A 23 3.37 -15.35 -0.11
N ASN A 24 2.07 -15.08 -0.01
CA ASN A 24 1.00 -16.04 0.24
C ASN A 24 -0.26 -15.67 -0.53
N LEU A 25 -1.22 -16.60 -0.51
CA LEU A 25 -2.58 -16.32 -0.94
C LEU A 25 -3.33 -15.54 0.13
N VAL A 26 -4.20 -14.65 -0.33
CA VAL A 26 -5.08 -13.82 0.48
C VAL A 26 -6.52 -14.05 0.05
N CYS A 27 -7.45 -14.06 0.99
CA CYS A 27 -8.88 -14.14 0.74
C CYS A 27 -9.61 -13.24 1.74
N ASP A 28 -10.34 -12.22 1.27
CA ASP A 28 -11.20 -11.38 2.12
C ASP A 28 -10.47 -10.84 3.37
N GLY A 29 -9.29 -10.23 3.14
CA GLY A 29 -8.46 -9.65 4.20
C GLY A 29 -7.72 -10.66 5.09
N ILE A 30 -7.81 -11.97 4.83
CA ILE A 30 -7.12 -13.00 5.62
C ILE A 30 -6.06 -13.76 4.82
N SER A 31 -5.00 -14.20 5.48
CA SER A 31 -3.93 -14.99 4.89
C SER A 31 -4.13 -16.50 5.07
N GLU A 32 -3.42 -17.29 4.26
CA GLU A 32 -3.35 -18.74 4.45
C GLU A 32 -2.62 -19.15 5.75
N TYR A 33 -1.95 -18.20 6.43
CA TYR A 33 -1.21 -18.43 7.67
C TYR A 33 -2.08 -18.27 8.91
N ASP A 34 -3.20 -17.57 8.80
CA ASP A 34 -4.14 -17.42 9.90
C ASP A 34 -4.85 -18.75 10.19
N PRO A 35 -5.29 -18.97 11.44
CA PRO A 35 -6.03 -20.17 11.79
C PRO A 35 -7.30 -20.31 10.94
N MET A 36 -7.52 -21.50 10.36
CA MET A 36 -8.73 -21.80 9.56
C MET A 36 -10.05 -21.50 10.29
N SER A 37 -10.06 -21.47 11.62
CA SER A 37 -11.22 -21.07 12.42
C SER A 37 -11.60 -19.59 12.31
N GLU A 38 -10.67 -18.75 11.84
CA GLU A 38 -10.83 -17.30 11.67
C GLU A 38 -11.17 -16.94 10.22
N TRP A 39 -11.04 -17.89 9.29
CA TRP A 39 -11.31 -17.66 7.88
C TRP A 39 -12.78 -17.31 7.63
N PRO A 40 -13.07 -16.23 6.87
CA PRO A 40 -14.41 -15.94 6.39
C PRO A 40 -15.03 -17.12 5.64
N ALA A 41 -16.36 -17.25 5.70
CA ALA A 41 -17.07 -18.34 5.00
C ALA A 41 -16.85 -18.30 3.47
N SER A 42 -16.60 -17.11 2.92
CA SER A 42 -16.21 -16.86 1.52
C SER A 42 -14.90 -17.55 1.15
N CYS A 43 -14.04 -17.90 2.10
CA CYS A 43 -12.75 -18.55 1.88
C CYS A 43 -12.82 -20.09 1.97
N GLY A 44 -13.96 -20.63 2.43
CA GLY A 44 -14.20 -22.07 2.50
C GLY A 44 -13.13 -22.83 3.28
N THR A 45 -12.64 -23.92 2.70
CA THR A 45 -11.58 -24.76 3.29
C THR A 45 -10.18 -24.48 2.76
N GLY A 46 -10.00 -23.38 2.02
CA GLY A 46 -8.72 -22.96 1.44
C GLY A 46 -8.71 -22.94 -0.09
N PRO A 47 -7.53 -22.74 -0.71
CA PRO A 47 -7.37 -22.58 -2.16
C PRO A 47 -7.85 -23.78 -3.00
N GLU A 48 -7.85 -24.98 -2.42
CA GLU A 48 -8.28 -26.22 -3.07
C GLU A 48 -9.79 -26.48 -2.91
N ASP A 49 -10.52 -25.60 -2.23
CA ASP A 49 -11.96 -25.72 -2.05
C ASP A 49 -12.66 -25.64 -3.42
N ALA A 50 -13.49 -26.63 -3.74
CA ALA A 50 -14.13 -26.73 -5.05
C ALA A 50 -15.11 -25.58 -5.35
N SER A 51 -15.62 -24.89 -4.32
CA SER A 51 -16.56 -23.76 -4.47
C SER A 51 -15.91 -22.42 -4.18
N TYR A 52 -15.05 -22.37 -3.16
CA TYR A 52 -14.49 -21.12 -2.62
C TYR A 52 -13.01 -20.93 -2.91
N GLY A 53 -12.32 -21.94 -3.46
CA GLY A 53 -10.89 -21.87 -3.78
C GLY A 53 -10.55 -20.73 -4.74
N GLN A 54 -11.48 -20.38 -5.61
CA GLN A 54 -11.37 -19.21 -6.49
C GLN A 54 -11.33 -17.86 -5.75
N ASN A 55 -11.57 -17.78 -4.45
CA ASN A 55 -11.49 -16.52 -3.71
C ASN A 55 -10.10 -16.27 -3.13
N TRP A 56 -9.23 -17.28 -3.15
CA TRP A 56 -7.84 -17.17 -2.74
C TRP A 56 -6.99 -16.61 -3.87
N ARG A 57 -6.45 -15.40 -3.67
CA ARG A 57 -5.73 -14.64 -4.69
C ARG A 57 -4.30 -14.38 -4.31
N HIS A 58 -3.44 -14.40 -5.33
CA HIS A 58 -2.07 -13.94 -5.22
C HIS A 58 -1.94 -12.59 -5.90
N TYR A 59 -1.54 -11.57 -5.15
CA TYR A 59 -1.36 -10.24 -5.69
C TYR A 59 0.12 -9.90 -5.91
N THR A 60 0.36 -9.04 -6.89
CA THR A 60 1.63 -8.33 -7.03
C THR A 60 1.33 -6.85 -7.05
N ILE A 61 1.95 -6.10 -6.15
CA ILE A 61 1.84 -4.64 -6.15
C ILE A 61 2.88 -4.09 -7.11
N ILE A 62 2.42 -3.25 -8.03
CA ILE A 62 3.24 -2.55 -9.00
C ILE A 62 3.26 -1.08 -8.63
N ALA A 63 4.46 -0.55 -8.43
CA ALA A 63 4.71 0.87 -8.32
C ALA A 63 5.27 1.36 -9.67
N PRO A 64 4.48 2.08 -10.49
CA PRO A 64 4.97 2.64 -11.73
C PRO A 64 6.04 3.73 -11.49
N GLU A 65 7.06 3.74 -12.34
CA GLU A 65 8.00 4.84 -12.52
C GLU A 65 7.25 5.98 -13.23
N TYR A 66 7.35 7.20 -12.70
CA TYR A 66 6.67 8.35 -13.26
C TYR A 66 7.28 8.78 -14.60
N GLY A 67 6.46 9.34 -15.49
CA GLY A 67 6.88 9.83 -16.80
C GLY A 67 7.36 11.30 -16.82
N SER A 68 6.97 12.13 -15.86
CA SER A 68 7.37 13.55 -15.78
C SER A 68 7.26 14.17 -14.36
N ASN A 69 8.03 15.24 -14.13
CA ASN A 69 8.06 15.99 -12.86
C ASN A 69 6.74 16.68 -12.49
N ASP A 70 5.87 16.90 -13.47
CA ASP A 70 4.62 17.63 -13.28
C ASP A 70 3.49 16.72 -12.76
N ASN A 71 3.73 15.41 -12.61
CA ASN A 71 2.70 14.40 -12.40
C ASN A 71 3.15 13.25 -11.48
N HIS A 72 3.72 13.60 -10.33
CA HIS A 72 4.12 12.62 -9.32
C HIS A 72 2.92 12.22 -8.48
N THR A 73 2.56 10.95 -8.50
CA THR A 73 1.27 10.51 -7.97
C THR A 73 1.37 9.41 -6.95
N GLY A 74 2.57 8.84 -6.78
CA GLY A 74 2.78 7.70 -5.92
C GLY A 74 1.77 6.59 -6.17
N TYR A 75 1.40 6.31 -7.43
CA TYR A 75 0.44 5.25 -7.72
C TYR A 75 0.98 3.90 -7.23
N LEU A 76 0.07 3.07 -6.75
CA LEU A 76 0.28 1.65 -6.52
C LEU A 76 -0.83 0.91 -7.25
N TRP A 77 -0.49 -0.14 -7.98
CA TRP A 77 -1.43 -0.96 -8.72
C TRP A 77 -1.42 -2.36 -8.16
N THR A 78 -2.60 -2.91 -7.96
CA THR A 78 -2.77 -4.27 -7.45
C THR A 78 -3.11 -5.15 -8.63
N ILE A 79 -2.19 -6.05 -8.95
CA ILE A 79 -2.35 -6.99 -10.06
C ILE A 79 -2.65 -8.37 -9.48
N ASP A 80 -3.77 -8.96 -9.88
CA ASP A 80 -4.00 -10.39 -9.67
C ASP A 80 -2.98 -11.15 -10.52
N THR A 81 -2.17 -11.95 -9.84
CA THR A 81 -1.10 -12.78 -10.39
C THR A 81 -1.27 -14.23 -9.99
N THR A 82 -2.48 -14.63 -9.57
CA THR A 82 -2.82 -16.01 -9.16
C THR A 82 -2.51 -16.99 -10.28
N ASP A 83 -2.90 -16.66 -11.51
CA ASP A 83 -2.37 -17.27 -12.73
C ASP A 83 -1.33 -16.30 -13.35
N PRO A 84 -0.02 -16.55 -13.18
CA PRO A 84 1.01 -15.65 -13.69
C PRO A 84 1.04 -15.58 -15.23
N THR A 85 0.33 -16.46 -15.94
CA THR A 85 0.20 -16.41 -17.40
C THR A 85 -0.92 -15.48 -17.87
N LYS A 86 -1.80 -15.06 -16.96
CA LYS A 86 -2.95 -14.18 -17.23
C LYS A 86 -3.11 -13.10 -16.14
N PRO A 87 -2.08 -12.27 -15.87
CA PRO A 87 -2.20 -11.24 -14.85
C PRO A 87 -3.22 -10.16 -15.28
N PHE A 88 -3.95 -9.59 -14.31
CA PHE A 88 -4.86 -8.47 -14.60
C PHE A 88 -4.99 -7.51 -13.42
N LEU A 89 -5.27 -6.25 -13.74
CA LEU A 89 -5.46 -5.18 -12.75
C LEU A 89 -6.76 -5.39 -11.97
N VAL A 90 -6.68 -5.28 -10.64
CA VAL A 90 -7.84 -5.38 -9.73
C VAL A 90 -8.06 -4.13 -8.88
N SER A 91 -7.00 -3.38 -8.56
CA SER A 91 -7.12 -2.12 -7.82
C SER A 91 -6.04 -1.11 -8.24
N LYS A 92 -6.32 0.17 -8.01
CA LYS A 92 -5.39 1.29 -8.17
C LYS A 92 -5.50 2.19 -6.96
N TRP A 93 -4.40 2.35 -6.24
CA TRP A 93 -4.24 3.37 -5.21
C TRP A 93 -3.44 4.53 -5.75
N ARG A 94 -3.75 5.72 -5.25
CA ARG A 94 -2.98 6.93 -5.48
C ARG A 94 -2.70 7.58 -4.15
N LEU A 95 -1.50 8.14 -4.00
CA LEU A 95 -1.18 8.96 -2.84
C LEU A 95 -2.31 9.99 -2.60
N PRO A 96 -2.89 10.04 -1.39
CA PRO A 96 -4.00 10.93 -1.10
C PRO A 96 -3.53 12.38 -1.00
N GLY A 97 -4.22 13.29 -1.69
CA GLY A 97 -3.96 14.73 -1.61
C GLY A 97 -4.05 15.44 -2.96
N GLN A 98 -3.65 16.71 -2.95
CA GLN A 98 -3.57 17.57 -4.13
C GLN A 98 -2.31 18.42 -4.06
N GLY A 99 -1.54 18.47 -5.15
CA GLY A 99 -0.38 19.35 -5.24
C GLY A 99 -0.72 20.83 -5.31
N MET A 100 0.29 21.69 -5.18
CA MET A 100 0.16 23.13 -5.38
C MET A 100 1.16 23.62 -6.42
N LEU A 101 0.67 24.18 -7.52
CA LEU A 101 1.52 24.75 -8.56
C LEU A 101 2.30 25.97 -8.06
N ALA A 102 3.37 26.36 -8.78
CA ALA A 102 4.22 27.50 -8.41
C ALA A 102 3.46 28.85 -8.33
N ASN A 103 2.32 28.97 -9.02
CA ASN A 103 1.44 30.12 -8.99
C ASN A 103 0.42 30.08 -7.83
N GLY A 104 0.46 29.06 -6.97
CA GLY A 104 -0.44 28.85 -5.83
C GLY A 104 -1.77 28.17 -6.16
N SER A 105 -2.03 27.77 -7.42
CA SER A 105 -3.26 27.02 -7.75
C SER A 105 -3.12 25.53 -7.44
N SER A 106 -4.23 24.88 -7.06
CA SER A 106 -4.26 23.43 -6.83
C SER A 106 -3.98 22.62 -8.10
N HIS A 107 -3.31 21.49 -7.94
CA HIS A 107 -3.04 20.49 -8.96
C HIS A 107 -3.69 19.16 -8.53
N PRO A 108 -4.40 18.44 -9.43
CA PRO A 108 -5.12 17.20 -9.08
C PRO A 108 -4.21 16.02 -8.74
N GLN A 109 -2.90 16.20 -8.89
CA GLN A 109 -1.86 15.25 -8.53
C GLN A 109 -0.84 15.94 -7.64
N HIS A 110 -0.08 15.16 -6.85
CA HIS A 110 0.97 15.75 -6.05
C HIS A 110 1.99 16.43 -6.97
N TYR A 111 2.21 17.71 -6.72
CA TYR A 111 3.08 18.57 -7.51
C TYR A 111 3.88 19.41 -6.52
N ILE A 112 5.21 19.36 -6.65
CA ILE A 112 6.10 20.22 -5.87
C ILE A 112 6.78 21.21 -6.81
N PRO A 113 6.56 22.52 -6.63
CA PRO A 113 7.33 23.54 -7.33
C PRO A 113 8.83 23.35 -7.09
N GLY A 114 9.62 23.14 -8.16
CA GLY A 114 11.07 22.95 -8.06
C GLY A 114 11.58 21.57 -8.47
N GLY A 115 10.69 20.61 -8.79
CA GLY A 115 11.05 19.34 -9.42
C GLY A 115 11.34 18.17 -8.46
N TYR A 116 10.85 18.24 -7.22
CA TYR A 116 10.93 17.13 -6.26
C TYR A 116 9.92 16.03 -6.56
N ILE A 117 10.22 14.80 -6.11
CA ILE A 117 9.55 13.57 -6.53
C ILE A 117 8.72 12.93 -5.42
N TYR A 118 7.43 12.69 -5.66
CA TYR A 118 6.59 11.80 -4.84
C TYR A 118 6.54 10.41 -5.49
N SER A 119 7.52 9.56 -5.18
CA SER A 119 7.61 8.20 -5.70
C SER A 119 7.70 7.22 -4.53
N PRO A 120 7.00 6.07 -4.59
CA PRO A 120 7.35 4.93 -3.76
C PRO A 120 8.80 4.55 -4.06
N HIS A 121 9.62 4.43 -3.02
CA HIS A 121 11.05 4.15 -3.13
C HIS A 121 11.46 2.82 -2.56
N ASN A 122 10.66 2.31 -1.64
CA ASN A 122 10.81 0.96 -1.12
C ASN A 122 9.45 0.50 -0.61
N GLY A 123 9.27 -0.80 -0.55
CA GLY A 123 8.08 -1.38 0.04
C GLY A 123 8.28 -2.83 0.41
N ASP A 124 7.35 -3.34 1.19
CA ASP A 124 7.25 -4.75 1.53
C ASP A 124 5.77 -5.08 1.77
N VAL A 125 5.47 -6.36 1.90
CA VAL A 125 4.12 -6.88 2.04
C VAL A 125 4.03 -7.74 3.29
N GLY A 126 2.92 -7.57 3.99
CA GLY A 126 2.52 -8.42 5.10
C GLY A 126 1.62 -9.57 4.65
N PRO A 127 1.27 -10.47 5.58
CA PRO A 127 0.52 -11.68 5.27
C PRO A 127 -0.93 -11.40 4.88
N ASN A 128 -1.61 -10.39 5.45
CA ASN A 128 -3.07 -10.28 5.40
C ASN A 128 -3.59 -9.41 4.25
N GLY A 129 -2.80 -9.27 3.18
CA GLY A 129 -3.17 -8.38 2.06
C GLY A 129 -2.68 -6.95 2.22
N HIS A 130 -1.94 -6.64 3.30
CA HIS A 130 -1.36 -5.32 3.47
C HIS A 130 -0.04 -5.15 2.72
N ALA A 131 0.18 -3.93 2.26
CA ALA A 131 1.41 -3.50 1.64
C ALA A 131 1.88 -2.18 2.25
N TYR A 132 3.18 -2.12 2.52
CA TYR A 132 3.86 -1.03 3.20
C TYR A 132 4.80 -0.33 2.23
N TRP A 133 4.76 1.00 2.18
CA TRP A 133 5.51 1.76 1.17
C TRP A 133 6.08 3.03 1.76
N ALA A 134 7.38 3.23 1.55
CA ALA A 134 8.04 4.50 1.81
C ALA A 134 7.94 5.35 0.54
N HIS A 135 7.36 6.54 0.66
CA HIS A 135 7.33 7.54 -0.39
C HIS A 135 8.32 8.65 -0.11
N TYR A 136 9.07 9.06 -1.13
CA TYR A 136 9.81 10.30 -1.07
C TYR A 136 8.87 11.45 -0.77
N HIS A 137 9.26 12.24 0.23
CA HIS A 137 8.60 13.47 0.63
C HIS A 137 7.15 13.29 1.15
N ALA A 138 6.67 12.07 1.27
CA ALA A 138 5.33 11.77 1.74
C ALA A 138 5.29 10.70 2.83
N GLY A 139 6.41 10.34 3.46
CA GLY A 139 6.44 9.42 4.61
C GLY A 139 6.15 7.96 4.24
N ALA A 140 5.80 7.16 5.26
CA ALA A 140 5.50 5.74 5.12
C ALA A 140 3.99 5.47 5.22
N TRP A 141 3.49 4.61 4.33
CA TRP A 141 2.08 4.28 4.21
C TRP A 141 1.87 2.78 4.37
N ALA A 142 0.76 2.41 5.01
CA ALA A 142 0.23 1.06 5.03
C ALA A 142 -1.11 1.07 4.26
N THR A 143 -1.22 0.18 3.29
CA THR A 143 -2.37 0.06 2.40
C THR A 143 -2.89 -1.38 2.42
N ASP A 144 -4.20 -1.54 2.44
CA ASP A 144 -4.88 -2.83 2.42
C ASP A 144 -5.38 -3.16 1.00
N HIS A 145 -4.97 -4.33 0.54
CA HIS A 145 -5.31 -4.93 -0.76
C HIS A 145 -6.01 -6.28 -0.59
N GLY A 146 -6.23 -6.74 0.64
CA GLY A 146 -6.76 -8.07 0.94
C GLY A 146 -8.23 -8.24 0.61
N HIS A 147 -8.98 -7.14 0.53
CA HIS A 147 -10.38 -7.11 0.10
C HIS A 147 -10.57 -6.84 -1.40
N ALA A 148 -9.47 -6.79 -2.17
CA ALA A 148 -9.55 -6.43 -3.58
C ALA A 148 -10.37 -7.43 -4.41
N TRP A 149 -10.48 -8.70 -4.00
CA TRP A 149 -11.25 -9.69 -4.76
C TRP A 149 -12.77 -9.55 -4.60
N ASP A 150 -13.21 -9.34 -3.36
CA ASP A 150 -14.61 -9.28 -2.97
C ASP A 150 -15.24 -7.90 -3.25
N GLU A 151 -14.44 -6.84 -3.27
CA GLU A 151 -14.90 -5.49 -3.61
C GLU A 151 -14.98 -5.22 -5.12
N LEU A 152 -14.44 -6.11 -5.96
CA LEU A 152 -14.56 -6.00 -7.42
C LEU A 152 -16.01 -6.07 -7.88
N VAL A 153 -16.40 -5.11 -8.73
CA VAL A 153 -17.69 -5.19 -9.41
C VAL A 153 -17.51 -5.86 -10.77
N TRP A 154 -18.04 -7.08 -10.86
CA TRP A 154 -18.02 -7.90 -12.07
C TRP A 154 -19.23 -7.60 -12.97
N GLU A 155 -19.02 -7.59 -14.28
CA GLU A 155 -20.07 -7.34 -15.29
C GLU A 155 -21.29 -8.24 -15.11
N ASN A 156 -21.05 -9.51 -14.80
CA ASN A 156 -22.10 -10.52 -14.64
C ASN A 156 -22.54 -10.72 -13.17
N GLY A 157 -22.01 -9.93 -12.23
CA GLY A 157 -22.32 -10.04 -10.80
C GLY A 157 -21.69 -11.25 -10.09
N TYR A 158 -20.74 -11.94 -10.73
CA TYR A 158 -19.95 -13.01 -10.13
C TYR A 158 -18.52 -13.01 -10.69
N PRO A 159 -17.53 -13.58 -9.98
CA PRO A 159 -16.15 -13.54 -10.44
C PRO A 159 -15.87 -14.34 -11.71
N GLU A 160 -15.12 -13.74 -12.64
CA GLU A 160 -14.73 -14.33 -13.93
C GLU A 160 -13.23 -14.13 -14.24
N PRO A 161 -12.32 -14.76 -13.46
CA PRO A 161 -10.87 -14.53 -13.58
C PRO A 161 -10.31 -14.86 -14.97
N ASP A 162 -10.91 -15.81 -15.71
CA ASP A 162 -10.46 -16.17 -17.06
C ASP A 162 -10.62 -15.05 -18.09
N ARG A 163 -11.59 -14.15 -17.87
CA ARG A 163 -11.77 -12.94 -18.69
C ARG A 163 -10.88 -11.78 -18.21
N GLY A 164 -10.34 -11.88 -17.00
CA GLY A 164 -9.50 -10.89 -16.34
C GLY A 164 -10.16 -9.51 -16.27
N PHE A 165 -9.37 -8.46 -16.46
CA PHE A 165 -9.81 -7.05 -16.43
C PHE A 165 -11.03 -6.74 -17.32
N LYS A 166 -11.28 -7.52 -18.38
CA LYS A 166 -12.43 -7.31 -19.27
C LYS A 166 -13.78 -7.73 -18.69
N ALA A 167 -13.79 -8.44 -17.57
CA ALA A 167 -15.02 -8.78 -16.85
C ALA A 167 -15.28 -7.83 -15.67
N ILE A 168 -14.39 -6.87 -15.42
CA ILE A 168 -14.51 -5.91 -14.31
C ILE A 168 -15.13 -4.61 -14.83
N THR A 169 -16.21 -4.17 -14.19
CA THR A 169 -16.84 -2.87 -14.47
C THR A 169 -16.35 -1.78 -13.53
N GLU A 170 -15.93 -2.13 -12.31
CA GLU A 170 -15.35 -1.22 -11.32
C GLU A 170 -14.22 -1.92 -10.58
N LEU A 171 -13.06 -1.27 -10.51
CA LEU A 171 -11.91 -1.75 -9.75
C LEU A 171 -12.22 -1.70 -8.26
N ALA A 172 -11.63 -2.59 -7.47
CA ALA A 172 -11.72 -2.53 -6.02
C ALA A 172 -10.97 -1.31 -5.46
N ASP A 173 -11.39 -0.82 -4.30
CA ASP A 173 -10.67 0.22 -3.59
C ASP A 173 -9.42 -0.38 -2.92
N THR A 174 -8.36 0.42 -2.83
CA THR A 174 -7.25 0.13 -1.94
C THR A 174 -7.41 1.03 -0.73
N HIS A 175 -7.51 0.45 0.47
CA HIS A 175 -7.76 1.22 1.68
C HIS A 175 -6.45 1.69 2.30
N THR A 176 -6.40 2.93 2.76
CA THR A 176 -5.26 3.39 3.57
C THR A 176 -5.54 3.07 5.03
N VAL A 177 -4.74 2.16 5.61
CA VAL A 177 -4.92 1.65 6.97
C VAL A 177 -3.89 2.20 7.95
N GLY A 178 -2.81 2.80 7.44
CA GLY A 178 -1.80 3.44 8.27
C GLY A 178 -0.99 4.49 7.54
N TYR A 179 -0.49 5.46 8.31
CA TYR A 179 0.41 6.49 7.86
C TYR A 179 1.38 6.86 8.98
N TYR A 180 2.66 6.96 8.66
CA TYR A 180 3.70 7.39 9.58
C TYR A 180 4.59 8.44 8.96
N LEU A 181 4.89 9.48 9.74
CA LEU A 181 5.83 10.54 9.38
C LEU A 181 6.91 10.63 10.45
N PRO A 182 8.17 10.30 10.16
CA PRO A 182 9.24 10.24 11.17
C PRO A 182 9.58 11.58 11.83
N SER A 183 9.35 12.69 11.14
CA SER A 183 9.65 14.03 11.66
C SER A 183 8.71 15.09 11.08
N GLY A 184 8.23 15.98 11.95
CA GLY A 184 7.70 17.30 11.64
C GLY A 184 8.46 18.37 12.42
N PRO A 185 8.26 19.67 12.14
CA PRO A 185 8.94 20.74 12.85
C PRO A 185 8.63 20.73 14.34
N GLU A 186 9.64 20.99 15.16
CA GLU A 186 9.56 20.97 16.63
C GLU A 186 8.53 21.95 17.22
N TRP A 187 8.01 22.88 16.42
CA TRP A 187 7.02 23.88 16.85
C TRP A 187 5.57 23.47 16.58
N THR A 188 5.32 22.28 16.02
CA THR A 188 3.96 21.74 15.82
C THR A 188 3.83 20.32 16.37
N ASP A 189 2.80 20.09 17.19
CA ASP A 189 2.53 18.79 17.80
C ASP A 189 1.90 17.80 16.81
N ASN A 190 1.13 18.28 15.83
CA ASN A 190 0.51 17.47 14.78
C ASN A 190 0.72 18.10 13.38
N ALA A 191 1.98 18.06 13.00
CA ALA A 191 2.54 18.28 11.68
C ALA A 191 1.64 17.86 10.50
N SER A 192 1.21 16.59 10.45
CA SER A 192 0.46 16.03 9.32
C SER A 192 -0.93 16.65 9.17
N GLU A 193 -1.65 16.82 10.28
CA GLU A 193 -2.99 17.42 10.29
C GLU A 193 -2.95 18.93 10.00
N SER A 194 -1.95 19.64 10.53
CA SER A 194 -1.90 21.09 10.49
C SER A 194 -1.41 21.65 9.16
N MET A 195 -0.61 20.87 8.42
CA MET A 195 0.16 21.38 7.30
C MET A 195 -0.06 20.60 6.00
N GLY A 196 -0.72 19.45 6.07
CA GLY A 196 -1.05 18.60 4.93
C GLY A 196 0.16 17.84 4.39
N TYR A 197 -0.09 16.62 3.92
CA TYR A 197 0.92 15.74 3.30
C TYR A 197 1.64 16.42 2.13
N ASP A 198 0.92 17.27 1.39
CA ASP A 198 1.35 17.96 0.17
C ASP A 198 2.44 19.02 0.37
N MET A 199 2.60 19.52 1.60
CA MET A 199 3.52 20.61 1.91
C MET A 199 4.72 20.17 2.73
N ALA A 200 4.87 18.87 3.04
CA ALA A 200 5.88 18.33 3.96
C ALA A 200 7.28 18.94 3.76
N ASP A 201 7.66 19.21 2.51
CA ASP A 201 8.91 19.89 2.16
C ASP A 201 9.01 21.36 2.63
N CYS A 202 7.96 22.15 2.44
CA CYS A 202 7.95 23.59 2.72
C CYS A 202 8.06 23.92 4.21
N TRP A 203 7.50 23.10 5.10
CA TRP A 203 7.48 23.38 6.53
C TRP A 203 8.49 22.58 7.33
N ALA A 204 8.98 21.46 6.82
CA ALA A 204 10.16 20.80 7.37
C ALA A 204 11.47 21.59 7.13
N SER A 205 11.43 22.83 6.61
CA SER A 205 12.64 23.63 6.29
C SER A 205 13.58 22.93 5.29
N CYS A 206 13.04 22.17 4.34
CA CYS A 206 13.80 21.24 3.49
C CYS A 206 14.52 20.10 4.26
N MET A 207 14.15 19.84 5.52
CA MET A 207 14.49 18.62 6.28
C MET A 207 13.38 17.58 6.09
N ILE A 208 13.09 17.28 4.84
CA ILE A 208 12.01 16.38 4.45
C ILE A 208 12.29 15.00 5.07
N PRO A 209 11.28 14.28 5.60
CA PRO A 209 11.41 12.85 5.83
C PRO A 209 11.69 12.18 4.48
N PHE A 210 12.94 11.82 4.29
CA PHE A 210 13.44 11.11 3.14
C PHE A 210 13.46 9.63 3.52
N ASP A 211 12.27 9.03 3.52
CA ASP A 211 12.11 7.60 3.79
C ASP A 211 12.70 6.83 2.59
N TRP A 212 13.92 6.34 2.77
CA TRP A 212 14.66 5.61 1.74
C TRP A 212 14.39 4.11 1.80
N GLY A 213 14.30 3.59 3.03
CA GLY A 213 14.17 2.16 3.29
C GLY A 213 12.87 1.86 4.00
N LEU A 214 12.23 0.76 3.60
CA LEU A 214 11.14 0.16 4.34
C LEU A 214 11.27 -1.35 4.29
N GLN A 215 11.08 -2.01 5.42
CA GLN A 215 11.02 -3.46 5.52
C GLN A 215 9.95 -3.85 6.54
N TYR A 216 9.06 -4.77 6.16
CA TYR A 216 8.16 -5.40 7.09
C TYR A 216 8.82 -6.61 7.72
N ASP A 217 8.58 -6.78 9.00
CA ASP A 217 9.01 -7.91 9.80
C ASP A 217 7.78 -8.73 10.22
N PRO A 218 7.79 -10.07 10.04
CA PRO A 218 6.67 -10.96 10.37
C PRO A 218 6.10 -10.82 11.79
N ARG A 219 6.85 -10.21 12.70
CA ARG A 219 6.42 -9.91 14.07
C ARG A 219 5.45 -8.73 14.17
N GLY A 220 5.00 -8.16 13.05
CA GLY A 220 4.12 -6.99 13.02
C GLY A 220 4.87 -5.67 13.18
N PHE A 221 6.14 -5.60 12.76
CA PHE A 221 6.91 -4.35 12.80
C PHE A 221 7.29 -3.89 11.39
N VAL A 222 7.26 -2.58 11.19
CA VAL A 222 7.73 -1.91 9.98
C VAL A 222 8.95 -1.08 10.36
N TYR A 223 10.09 -1.44 9.77
CA TYR A 223 11.33 -0.72 9.91
C TYR A 223 11.41 0.33 8.80
N ILE A 224 11.51 1.60 9.19
CA ILE A 224 11.53 2.74 8.28
C ILE A 224 12.88 3.43 8.43
N SER A 225 13.62 3.55 7.33
CA SER A 225 14.91 4.25 7.29
C SER A 225 14.71 5.62 6.66
N GLU A 226 14.79 6.66 7.47
CA GLU A 226 14.75 8.06 7.06
C GLU A 226 16.20 8.59 6.99
N MET A 227 16.59 9.22 5.87
CA MET A 227 18.00 9.58 5.62
C MET A 227 18.58 10.58 6.63
N VAL A 228 17.75 11.45 7.22
CA VAL A 228 18.23 12.59 8.02
C VAL A 228 18.27 12.25 9.51
N SER A 229 17.26 11.55 10.01
CA SER A 229 16.96 11.39 11.44
C SER A 229 17.19 9.96 11.95
N GLY A 230 17.20 8.96 11.07
CA GLY A 230 17.62 7.60 11.37
C GLY A 230 16.57 6.53 11.12
N ILE A 231 16.55 5.51 11.96
CA ILE A 231 15.70 4.33 11.80
C ILE A 231 14.58 4.35 12.82
N TYR A 232 13.37 4.16 12.33
CA TYR A 232 12.12 4.12 13.09
C TYR A 232 11.54 2.71 13.02
N VAL A 233 10.89 2.30 14.10
CA VAL A 233 10.18 1.02 14.18
C VAL A 233 8.76 1.31 14.58
N VAL A 234 7.83 1.03 13.67
CA VAL A 234 6.39 1.18 13.89
C VAL A 234 5.78 -0.21 14.00
N GLN A 235 4.81 -0.38 14.90
CA GLN A 235 4.10 -1.64 15.08
C GLN A 235 2.76 -1.58 14.34
N PHE A 236 2.41 -2.64 13.62
CA PHE A 236 1.13 -2.83 12.95
C PHE A 236 0.61 -4.23 13.30
N ASP A 237 -0.27 -4.28 14.31
CA ASP A 237 -0.70 -5.53 14.95
C ASP A 237 -1.55 -6.43 14.06
N GLU A 238 -2.23 -5.85 13.07
CA GLU A 238 -3.16 -6.55 12.18
C GLU A 238 -2.46 -7.52 11.20
N ASP A 239 -1.14 -7.40 11.04
CA ASP A 239 -0.32 -8.28 10.19
C ASP A 239 0.58 -9.22 10.97
N TYR A 240 0.35 -9.39 12.27
CA TYR A 240 1.17 -10.30 13.05
C TYR A 240 1.12 -11.73 12.48
N ASP A 241 2.27 -12.31 12.16
CA ASP A 241 2.37 -13.71 11.75
C ASP A 241 2.46 -14.63 12.99
N PRO A 242 1.43 -15.46 13.27
CA PRO A 242 1.37 -16.28 14.47
C PRO A 242 2.48 -17.34 14.56
N ARG A 243 3.20 -17.60 13.47
CA ARG A 243 4.34 -18.51 13.45
C ARG A 243 5.56 -17.91 14.15
N TYR A 244 5.62 -16.60 14.33
CA TYR A 244 6.74 -15.86 14.91
C TYR A 244 6.37 -15.25 16.26
N ASN A 245 6.27 -16.10 17.30
CA ASN A 245 6.04 -15.62 18.66
C ASN A 245 7.20 -14.78 19.21
N TYR A 246 6.88 -13.63 19.79
CA TYR A 246 7.77 -12.92 20.70
C TYR A 246 7.38 -13.22 22.15
N PRO A 247 8.26 -13.77 23.00
CA PRO A 247 8.10 -13.54 24.43
C PRO A 247 8.21 -12.03 24.69
N ALA A 248 7.43 -11.51 25.64
CA ALA A 248 7.52 -10.09 26.02
C ALA A 248 8.99 -9.71 26.29
N LEU A 249 9.50 -8.68 25.60
CA LEU A 249 10.87 -8.18 25.79
C LEU A 249 11.11 -7.69 27.22
N TRP A 250 10.03 -7.19 27.83
CA TRP A 250 9.97 -6.82 29.23
C TRP A 250 8.68 -7.42 29.78
N GLN A 251 8.79 -8.44 30.61
CA GLN A 251 7.75 -8.62 31.61
C GLN A 251 7.89 -7.39 32.50
N ALA A 252 6.93 -6.46 32.44
CA ALA A 252 6.74 -5.57 33.58
C ALA A 252 6.71 -6.53 34.77
N GLU A 253 7.69 -6.42 35.68
CA GLU A 253 7.75 -7.27 36.86
C GLU A 253 6.34 -7.29 37.42
N ALA A 254 5.68 -8.45 37.38
CA ALA A 254 4.48 -8.65 38.15
C ALA A 254 4.91 -8.28 39.57
N SER A 255 4.40 -7.16 40.06
CA SER A 255 4.59 -6.81 41.45
C SER A 255 3.88 -7.91 42.21
N ASP A 256 4.65 -8.74 42.89
CA ASP A 256 4.14 -9.53 43.99
C ASP A 256 3.72 -8.52 45.08
N ASP A 257 2.46 -8.08 45.04
CA ASP A 257 1.72 -7.52 46.17
C ASP A 257 0.24 -7.98 46.12
#